data_AF-G0GAK4-F1
#
_entry.id   AF-G0GAK4-F1
#
_cell.length_a   1.000
_cell.length_b   1.000
_cell.length_c   1.000
_cell.angle_alpha   90.00
_cell.angle_beta   90.00
_cell.angle_gamma   90.00
#
_symmetry.space_group_name_H-M   'P 1'
#
loop_
_entity.id
_entity.type
_entity.pdbx_description
1 polymer ?
#
loop_
_entity_poly.entity_id
_entity_poly.type
_entity_poly.pdbx_seq_one_letter_code
_entity_poly.pdbx_strand_id
1 'polypeptide(L)'
;MLIREFKSKLGKSSKGGQTLYEHVMDCTKIAYTILTDGRFMPTDYPKQKRDQLFFSVFMHDLGKLNPDFQKMLEAARSGKPLPTKRVKHEASTLELEVLLRENVDDVCQHLENEFGYQFSGSIDNLDDTLAFAVTHHGLFYLSFEQRGNNVVPRVRREWTVFNYGEQRRITLTDLLFDYHPLGGLVIISDLLGSFSYEQGIADVDSLLNQAGSLRELIDGILEGGVVEAVEKSIRAYDPRTYGLRNLLALLGGGLN
;
A
#
# COMPACT_ATOMS: atom_id res chain seq x y z
N MET A 1 18.34 -8.27 -1.02
CA MET A 1 17.73 -9.59 -1.43
C MET A 1 16.26 -9.44 -1.83
N LEU A 2 15.50 -8.61 -1.13
CA LEU A 2 14.06 -8.41 -1.30
C LEU A 2 13.62 -7.97 -2.71
N ILE A 3 14.34 -7.04 -3.35
CA ILE A 3 14.01 -6.54 -4.70
C ILE A 3 14.01 -7.69 -5.72
N ARG A 4 14.90 -8.67 -5.57
CA ARG A 4 14.94 -9.85 -6.44
C ARG A 4 13.70 -10.72 -6.24
N GLU A 5 13.25 -10.89 -4.99
CA GLU A 5 11.99 -11.59 -4.71
C GLU A 5 10.81 -10.87 -5.37
N PHE A 6 10.71 -9.54 -5.23
CA PHE A 6 9.68 -8.74 -5.88
C PHE A 6 9.67 -8.94 -7.41
N LYS A 7 10.85 -9.00 -8.04
CA LYS A 7 10.97 -9.23 -9.51
C LYS A 7 10.55 -10.63 -9.94
N SER A 8 10.55 -11.60 -9.03
CA SER A 8 10.27 -13.01 -9.34
C SER A 8 8.86 -13.48 -8.97
N LYS A 9 8.12 -12.69 -8.18
CA LYS A 9 6.79 -13.04 -7.69
C LYS A 9 5.70 -12.24 -8.39
N LEU A 10 4.48 -12.76 -8.41
CA LEU A 10 3.33 -12.06 -8.97
C LEU A 10 2.84 -10.97 -8.00
N GLY A 11 2.55 -9.79 -8.54
CA GLY A 11 1.84 -8.71 -7.86
C GLY A 11 0.35 -8.68 -8.22
N LYS A 12 0.03 -8.99 -9.48
CA LYS A 12 -1.34 -9.09 -10.02
C LYS A 12 -1.50 -10.37 -10.84
N SER A 13 -2.73 -10.89 -10.90
CA SER A 13 -3.09 -12.10 -11.66
C SER A 13 -3.87 -11.82 -12.95
N SER A 14 -4.44 -10.61 -13.08
CA SER A 14 -5.16 -10.14 -14.27
C SER A 14 -4.21 -9.99 -15.47
N LYS A 15 -4.76 -9.92 -16.69
CA LYS A 15 -4.02 -9.63 -17.94
C LYS A 15 -2.74 -10.44 -18.21
N GLY A 16 -2.69 -11.69 -17.76
CA GLY A 16 -1.50 -12.55 -17.93
C GLY A 16 -0.45 -12.39 -16.80
N GLY A 17 -0.70 -11.50 -15.85
CA GLY A 17 0.10 -11.27 -14.66
C GLY A 17 0.97 -10.02 -14.75
N GLN A 18 1.25 -9.44 -13.58
CA GLN A 18 2.26 -8.41 -13.37
C GLN A 18 3.18 -8.90 -12.26
N THR A 19 4.48 -8.67 -12.37
CA THR A 19 5.38 -8.95 -11.25
C THR A 19 5.08 -8.01 -10.08
N LEU A 20 5.41 -8.44 -8.87
CA LEU A 20 5.24 -7.61 -7.68
C LEU A 20 6.09 -6.35 -7.79
N TYR A 21 7.30 -6.46 -8.32
CA TYR A 21 8.20 -5.34 -8.58
C TYR A 21 7.57 -4.30 -9.50
N GLU A 22 7.08 -4.70 -10.68
CA GLU A 22 6.45 -3.76 -11.62
C GLU A 22 5.28 -3.04 -10.96
N HIS A 23 4.43 -3.77 -10.23
CA HIS A 23 3.30 -3.18 -9.56
C HIS A 23 3.70 -2.13 -8.51
N VAL A 24 4.62 -2.48 -7.59
CA VAL A 24 5.04 -1.52 -6.56
C VAL A 24 5.82 -0.35 -7.15
N MET A 25 6.55 -0.54 -8.26
CA MET A 25 7.23 0.54 -8.96
C MET A 25 6.27 1.51 -9.64
N ASP A 26 5.18 1.02 -10.25
CA ASP A 26 4.12 1.88 -10.80
C ASP A 26 3.52 2.75 -9.69
N CYS A 27 3.21 2.15 -8.55
CA CYS A 27 2.68 2.84 -7.37
C CYS A 27 3.69 3.87 -6.82
N THR A 28 4.97 3.48 -6.79
CA THR A 28 6.06 4.32 -6.28
C THR A 28 6.34 5.49 -7.21
N LYS A 29 6.21 5.33 -8.54
CA LYS A 29 6.29 6.44 -9.49
C LYS A 29 5.19 7.48 -9.23
N ILE A 30 3.95 7.03 -9.01
CA ILE A 30 2.83 7.92 -8.65
C ILE A 30 3.15 8.67 -7.35
N ALA A 31 3.64 7.96 -6.33
CA ALA A 31 4.02 8.57 -5.08
C ALA A 31 5.15 9.59 -5.26
N TYR A 32 6.18 9.27 -6.05
CA TYR A 32 7.28 10.18 -6.35
C TYR A 32 6.77 11.49 -6.98
N THR A 33 5.91 11.40 -8.00
CA THR A 33 5.31 12.58 -8.63
C THR A 33 4.54 13.41 -7.61
N ILE A 34 3.68 12.79 -6.79
CA ILE A 34 2.92 13.51 -5.75
C ILE A 34 3.84 14.16 -4.70
N LEU A 35 4.90 13.47 -4.26
CA LEU A 35 5.84 13.92 -3.23
C LEU A 35 6.90 14.92 -3.74
N THR A 36 6.91 15.24 -5.02
CA THR A 36 7.86 16.20 -5.60
C THR A 36 7.18 17.37 -6.29
N ASP A 37 5.85 17.32 -6.46
CA ASP A 37 5.07 18.36 -7.11
C ASP A 37 4.37 19.25 -6.09
N GLY A 38 4.64 20.56 -6.19
CA GLY A 38 4.08 21.58 -5.28
C GLY A 38 2.57 21.76 -5.35
N ARG A 39 1.88 21.18 -6.34
CA ARG A 39 0.42 21.11 -6.40
C ARG A 39 -0.17 20.22 -5.31
N PHE A 40 0.56 19.17 -4.93
CA PHE A 40 0.07 18.15 -3.98
C PHE A 40 0.78 18.22 -2.64
N MET A 41 2.08 18.50 -2.63
CA MET A 41 2.90 18.49 -1.42
C MET A 41 3.02 19.90 -0.82
N PRO A 42 2.69 20.08 0.48
CA PRO A 42 2.99 21.33 1.18
C PRO A 42 4.49 21.63 1.20
N THR A 43 4.87 22.90 1.04
CA THR A 43 6.27 23.33 0.98
C THR A 43 7.05 23.07 2.27
N ASP A 44 6.37 23.01 3.42
CA ASP A 44 6.94 22.79 4.75
C ASP A 44 6.73 21.35 5.27
N TYR A 45 6.33 20.42 4.39
CA TYR A 45 6.09 19.04 4.80
C TYR A 45 7.39 18.36 5.31
N PRO A 46 7.39 17.75 6.51
CA PRO A 46 8.61 17.20 7.10
C PRO A 46 9.26 16.14 6.20
N LYS A 47 10.56 16.32 5.92
CA LYS A 47 11.31 15.44 5.01
C LYS A 47 11.34 13.98 5.49
N GLN A 48 11.42 13.75 6.79
CA GLN A 48 11.39 12.39 7.36
C GLN A 48 10.05 11.70 7.11
N LYS A 49 8.93 12.44 7.21
CA LYS A 49 7.60 11.89 6.87
C LYS A 49 7.47 11.60 5.38
N ARG A 50 8.08 12.45 4.53
CA ARG A 50 8.16 12.21 3.08
C ARG A 50 8.93 10.92 2.76
N ASP A 51 10.09 10.74 3.39
CA ASP A 51 10.94 9.55 3.27
C ASP A 51 10.19 8.28 3.69
N GLN A 52 9.53 8.34 4.84
CA GLN A 52 8.74 7.25 5.38
C GLN A 52 7.57 6.89 4.46
N LEU A 53 6.83 7.88 3.92
CA LEU A 53 5.75 7.62 2.95
C LEU A 53 6.28 6.99 1.66
N PHE A 54 7.35 7.55 1.09
CA PHE A 54 7.91 7.06 -0.16
C PHE A 54 8.37 5.60 -0.05
N PHE A 55 9.07 5.28 1.04
CA PHE A 55 9.46 3.92 1.38
C PHE A 55 8.26 3.01 1.61
N SER A 56 7.24 3.49 2.35
CA SER A 56 6.04 2.70 2.67
C SER A 56 5.21 2.35 1.44
N VAL A 57 5.17 3.23 0.42
CA VAL A 57 4.51 2.93 -0.86
C VAL A 57 5.21 1.76 -1.56
N PHE A 58 6.53 1.73 -1.62
CA PHE A 58 7.25 0.60 -2.24
C PHE A 58 7.03 -0.71 -1.46
N MET A 59 6.88 -0.62 -0.14
CA MET A 59 6.74 -1.77 0.76
C MET A 59 5.30 -2.24 1.01
N HIS A 60 4.28 -1.51 0.54
CA HIS A 60 2.87 -1.72 0.96
C HIS A 60 2.37 -3.15 0.73
N ASP A 61 2.87 -3.78 -0.32
CA ASP A 61 2.43 -5.09 -0.80
C ASP A 61 3.39 -6.23 -0.40
N LEU A 62 4.31 -6.00 0.53
CA LEU A 62 5.31 -6.98 1.00
C LEU A 62 4.68 -8.34 1.31
N GLY A 63 3.51 -8.36 1.97
CA GLY A 63 2.79 -9.56 2.32
C GLY A 63 2.40 -10.46 1.15
N LYS A 64 2.41 -9.96 -0.10
CA LYS A 64 2.18 -10.78 -1.30
C LYS A 64 3.29 -11.80 -1.53
N LEU A 65 4.48 -11.63 -0.96
CA LEU A 65 5.53 -12.65 -1.00
C LEU A 65 5.16 -13.94 -0.26
N ASN A 66 4.10 -13.93 0.57
CA ASN A 66 3.64 -15.12 1.26
C ASN A 66 3.32 -16.26 0.26
N PRO A 67 3.86 -17.48 0.47
CA PRO A 67 3.67 -18.59 -0.46
C PRO A 67 2.21 -18.99 -0.69
N ASP A 68 1.35 -18.89 0.33
CA ASP A 68 -0.06 -19.22 0.18
C ASP A 68 -0.81 -18.13 -0.60
N PHE A 69 -0.41 -16.86 -0.48
CA PHE A 69 -0.93 -15.79 -1.31
C PHE A 69 -0.48 -15.93 -2.78
N GLN A 70 0.78 -16.29 -3.03
CA GLN A 70 1.28 -16.55 -4.39
C GLN A 70 0.52 -17.68 -5.08
N LYS A 71 0.21 -18.78 -4.37
CA LYS A 71 -0.65 -19.85 -4.91
C LYS A 71 -2.04 -19.35 -5.33
N MET A 72 -2.61 -18.40 -4.59
CA MET A 72 -3.90 -17.79 -4.95
C MET A 72 -3.78 -16.95 -6.23
N LEU A 73 -2.72 -16.13 -6.36
CA LEU A 73 -2.47 -15.34 -7.59
C LEU A 73 -2.21 -16.24 -8.80
N GLU A 74 -1.43 -17.30 -8.65
CA GLU A 74 -1.16 -18.27 -9.72
C GLU A 74 -2.43 -18.99 -10.16
N ALA A 75 -3.25 -19.45 -9.21
CA ALA A 75 -4.53 -20.08 -9.50
C ALA A 75 -5.46 -19.12 -10.26
N ALA A 76 -5.60 -17.88 -9.79
CA ALA A 76 -6.41 -16.86 -10.45
C ALA A 76 -5.91 -16.56 -11.87
N ARG A 77 -4.59 -16.39 -12.06
CA ARG A 77 -3.97 -16.13 -13.37
C ARG A 77 -4.22 -17.28 -14.35
N SER A 78 -4.17 -18.52 -13.87
CA SER A 78 -4.39 -19.72 -14.68
C SER A 78 -5.86 -20.11 -14.82
N GLY A 79 -6.81 -19.32 -14.31
CA GLY A 79 -8.24 -19.65 -14.32
C GLY A 79 -8.59 -20.93 -13.55
N LYS A 80 -7.74 -21.35 -12.60
CA LYS A 80 -7.95 -22.53 -11.76
C LYS A 80 -8.74 -22.15 -10.49
N PRO A 81 -9.43 -23.10 -9.85
CA PRO A 81 -10.05 -22.86 -8.55
C PRO A 81 -9.03 -22.37 -7.53
N LEU A 82 -9.43 -21.38 -6.73
CA LEU A 82 -8.59 -20.88 -5.63
C LEU A 82 -8.34 -21.99 -4.59
N PRO A 83 -7.16 -22.01 -3.95
CA PRO A 83 -6.87 -22.91 -2.84
C PRO A 83 -7.92 -22.84 -1.72
N THR A 84 -8.07 -23.95 -0.99
CA THR A 84 -8.98 -24.05 0.17
C THR A 84 -8.57 -23.10 1.29
N LYS A 85 -7.28 -23.04 1.61
CA LYS A 85 -6.71 -22.05 2.52
C LYS A 85 -6.53 -20.73 1.78
N ARG A 86 -7.24 -19.68 2.24
CA ARG A 86 -7.14 -18.33 1.68
C ARG A 86 -6.57 -17.38 2.71
N VAL A 87 -5.50 -16.67 2.34
CA VAL A 87 -4.83 -15.68 3.19
C VAL A 87 -5.08 -14.27 2.64
N LYS A 88 -4.83 -13.27 3.48
CA LYS A 88 -4.86 -11.84 3.14
C LYS A 88 -3.42 -11.36 3.17
N HIS A 89 -2.95 -10.71 2.11
CA HIS A 89 -1.56 -10.29 2.02
C HIS A 89 -1.22 -9.25 3.10
N GLU A 90 -2.16 -8.36 3.43
CA GLU A 90 -2.07 -7.40 4.53
C GLU A 90 -1.78 -8.10 5.87
N ALA A 91 -2.43 -9.25 6.11
CA ALA A 91 -2.19 -10.05 7.32
C ALA A 91 -0.86 -10.79 7.27
N SER A 92 -0.41 -11.21 6.09
CA SER A 92 0.87 -11.90 5.88
C SER A 92 2.08 -10.98 5.99
N THR A 93 1.92 -9.66 5.91
CA THR A 93 3.02 -8.69 6.04
C THR A 93 3.84 -8.89 7.31
N LEU A 94 3.20 -9.19 8.45
CA LEU A 94 3.92 -9.39 9.72
C LEU A 94 4.82 -10.63 9.74
N GLU A 95 4.54 -11.63 8.91
CA GLU A 95 5.43 -12.81 8.78
C GLU A 95 6.76 -12.43 8.10
N LEU A 96 6.83 -11.26 7.48
CA LEU A 96 7.96 -10.76 6.69
C LEU A 96 8.64 -9.54 7.32
N GLU A 97 8.33 -9.22 8.59
CA GLU A 97 8.92 -8.08 9.31
C GLU A 97 10.47 -8.15 9.34
N VAL A 98 11.04 -9.32 9.61
CA VAL A 98 12.50 -9.50 9.64
C VAL A 98 13.10 -9.20 8.27
N LEU A 99 12.47 -9.69 7.21
CA LEU A 99 12.91 -9.43 5.84
C LEU A 99 12.85 -7.94 5.48
N LEU A 100 11.81 -7.23 5.92
CA LEU A 100 11.73 -5.77 5.79
C LEU A 100 12.92 -5.09 6.50
N ARG A 101 13.14 -5.41 7.78
CA ARG A 101 14.22 -4.81 8.60
C ARG A 101 15.60 -5.02 7.99
N GLU A 102 15.87 -6.21 7.47
CA GLU A 102 17.16 -6.56 6.87
C GLU A 102 17.41 -5.92 5.49
N ASN A 103 16.39 -5.35 4.84
CA ASN A 103 16.50 -4.82 3.47
C ASN A 103 16.19 -3.32 3.37
N VAL A 104 16.13 -2.58 4.48
CA VAL A 104 15.84 -1.12 4.47
C VAL A 104 16.85 -0.37 3.58
N ASP A 105 18.14 -0.54 3.85
CA ASP A 105 19.20 0.18 3.12
C ASP A 105 19.24 -0.20 1.62
N ASP A 106 19.10 -1.50 1.32
CA ASP A 106 19.00 -2.01 -0.06
C ASP A 106 17.84 -1.36 -0.82
N VAL A 107 16.67 -1.23 -0.18
CA VAL A 107 15.48 -0.63 -0.77
C VAL A 107 15.64 0.88 -0.93
N CYS A 108 16.13 1.59 0.09
CA CYS A 108 16.40 3.03 -0.02
C CYS A 108 17.35 3.29 -1.18
N GLN A 109 18.52 2.64 -1.21
CA GLN A 109 19.50 2.81 -2.29
C GLN A 109 18.91 2.52 -3.67
N HIS A 110 18.05 1.51 -3.78
CA HIS A 110 17.37 1.20 -5.02
C HIS A 110 16.43 2.32 -5.46
N LEU A 111 15.60 2.85 -4.56
CA LEU A 111 14.69 3.95 -4.84
C LEU A 111 15.43 5.25 -5.20
N GLU A 112 16.57 5.52 -4.56
CA GLU A 112 17.43 6.63 -4.95
C GLU A 112 17.97 6.48 -6.37
N ASN A 113 18.37 5.27 -6.76
CA ASN A 113 18.89 4.99 -8.09
C ASN A 113 17.81 5.09 -9.18
N GLU A 114 16.60 4.59 -8.92
CA GLU A 114 15.50 4.59 -9.90
C GLU A 114 14.86 5.97 -10.07
N PHE A 115 14.75 6.76 -9.00
CA PHE A 115 14.00 8.02 -9.01
C PHE A 115 14.87 9.27 -8.84
N GLY A 116 16.16 9.14 -8.53
CA GLY A 116 17.00 10.28 -8.12
C GLY A 116 16.55 10.91 -6.80
N TYR A 117 15.70 10.23 -6.04
CA TYR A 117 15.28 10.64 -4.71
C TYR A 117 16.48 10.59 -3.76
N GLN A 118 16.54 11.48 -2.77
CA GLN A 118 17.60 11.46 -1.75
C GLN A 118 16.94 11.30 -0.39
N PHE A 119 17.18 10.19 0.30
CA PHE A 119 16.71 10.01 1.67
C PHE A 119 17.52 10.89 2.62
N SER A 120 16.86 11.43 3.65
CA SER A 120 17.52 12.31 4.63
C SER A 120 18.23 11.56 5.76
N GLY A 121 17.98 10.26 5.87
CA GLY A 121 18.50 9.38 6.92
C GLY A 121 17.87 8.01 6.85
N SER A 122 18.03 7.23 7.93
CA SER A 122 17.42 5.91 8.08
C SER A 122 15.90 5.97 8.21
N ILE A 123 15.23 4.92 7.73
CA ILE A 123 13.79 4.72 7.95
C ILE A 123 13.61 4.10 9.34
N ASP A 124 13.42 4.97 10.33
CA ASP A 124 13.43 4.56 11.75
C ASP A 124 12.09 3.96 12.20
N ASN A 125 10.97 4.38 11.63
CA ASN A 125 9.64 3.94 12.05
C ASN A 125 9.07 2.84 11.15
N LEU A 126 9.66 1.64 11.26
CA LEU A 126 9.19 0.48 10.51
C LEU A 126 7.80 -0.01 10.96
N ASP A 127 7.35 0.37 12.16
CA ASP A 127 5.99 0.06 12.60
C ASP A 127 4.96 0.81 11.74
N ASP A 128 5.23 2.06 11.34
CA ASP A 128 4.38 2.80 10.42
C ASP A 128 4.41 2.16 9.03
N THR A 129 5.58 1.72 8.54
CA THR A 129 5.68 0.96 7.27
C THR A 129 4.77 -0.26 7.30
N LEU A 130 4.86 -1.06 8.37
CA LEU A 130 4.03 -2.25 8.55
C LEU A 130 2.55 -1.86 8.67
N ALA A 131 2.24 -0.78 9.39
CA ALA A 131 0.87 -0.31 9.56
C ALA A 131 0.28 0.12 8.21
N PHE A 132 0.98 0.92 7.40
CA PHE A 132 0.56 1.26 6.04
C PHE A 132 0.29 0.01 5.19
N ALA A 133 1.21 -0.95 5.18
CA ALA A 133 1.05 -2.21 4.46
C ALA A 133 -0.15 -3.03 4.97
N VAL A 134 -0.45 -2.98 6.27
CA VAL A 134 -1.61 -3.67 6.86
C VAL A 134 -2.92 -2.93 6.55
N THR A 135 -2.92 -1.60 6.54
CA THR A 135 -4.15 -0.79 6.53
C THR A 135 -4.55 -0.25 5.16
N HIS A 136 -3.73 -0.38 4.11
CA HIS A 136 -3.96 0.29 2.83
C HIS A 136 -5.24 -0.13 2.09
N HIS A 137 -5.88 -1.26 2.42
CA HIS A 137 -7.23 -1.60 1.95
C HIS A 137 -8.36 -1.27 2.94
N GLY A 138 -8.05 -0.56 4.04
CA GLY A 138 -9.01 -0.05 5.02
C GLY A 138 -9.60 -1.11 5.96
N LEU A 139 -9.15 -2.36 5.88
CA LEU A 139 -9.75 -3.51 6.58
C LEU A 139 -9.10 -3.84 7.92
N PHE A 140 -7.89 -3.37 8.17
CA PHE A 140 -7.07 -3.80 9.29
C PHE A 140 -6.36 -2.66 10.01
N TYR A 141 -5.87 -2.94 11.21
CA TYR A 141 -4.94 -2.13 11.97
C TYR A 141 -3.84 -3.00 12.59
N LEU A 142 -2.73 -2.36 12.95
CA LEU A 142 -1.61 -3.00 13.62
C LEU A 142 -1.73 -2.83 15.13
N SER A 143 -1.90 -3.93 15.85
CA SER A 143 -2.03 -3.98 17.31
C SER A 143 -0.74 -4.54 17.93
N PHE A 144 -0.32 -4.01 19.07
CA PHE A 144 0.85 -4.48 19.81
C PHE A 144 0.40 -5.08 21.14
N GLU A 145 0.46 -6.41 21.24
CA GLU A 145 -0.13 -7.17 22.33
C GLU A 145 0.93 -7.81 23.23
N GLN A 146 0.72 -7.71 24.54
CA GLN A 146 1.50 -8.42 25.54
C GLN A 146 1.22 -9.93 25.46
N ARG A 147 2.27 -10.73 25.26
CA ARG A 147 2.25 -12.20 25.28
C ARG A 147 3.42 -12.71 26.11
N GLY A 148 3.12 -13.16 27.34
CA GLY A 148 4.15 -13.50 28.31
C GLY A 148 4.98 -12.26 28.65
N ASN A 149 6.29 -12.31 28.39
CA ASN A 149 7.21 -11.19 28.66
C ASN A 149 7.48 -10.30 27.43
N ASN A 150 6.85 -10.57 26.29
CA ASN A 150 7.11 -9.86 25.03
C ASN A 150 5.88 -9.09 24.55
N VAL A 151 6.11 -7.97 23.86
CA VAL A 151 5.09 -7.27 23.07
C VAL A 151 5.24 -7.71 21.63
N VAL A 152 4.17 -8.23 21.02
CA VAL A 152 4.19 -8.76 19.65
C VAL A 152 3.19 -8.04 18.76
N PRO A 153 3.55 -7.70 17.51
CA PRO A 153 2.61 -7.12 16.56
C PRO A 153 1.57 -8.16 16.11
N ARG A 154 0.34 -7.71 15.92
CA ARG A 154 -0.81 -8.50 15.47
C ARG A 154 -1.69 -7.68 14.54
N VAL A 155 -2.11 -8.29 13.43
CA VAL A 155 -3.11 -7.69 12.55
C VAL A 155 -4.51 -7.95 13.11
N ARG A 156 -5.29 -6.88 13.27
CA ARG A 156 -6.66 -6.90 13.78
C ARG A 156 -7.60 -6.15 12.82
N ARG A 157 -8.90 -6.41 12.87
CA ARG A 157 -9.91 -5.82 11.96
C ARG A 157 -10.79 -4.77 12.63
N GLU A 158 -11.31 -5.10 13.81
CA GLU A 158 -12.28 -4.26 14.52
C GLU A 158 -11.55 -3.28 15.43
N TRP A 159 -11.23 -2.10 14.89
CA TRP A 159 -10.49 -1.06 15.63
C TRP A 159 -11.33 -0.41 16.73
N THR A 160 -12.64 -0.61 16.74
CA THR A 160 -13.54 -0.15 17.81
C THR A 160 -13.55 -1.07 19.03
N VAL A 161 -12.88 -2.24 18.96
CA VAL A 161 -12.80 -3.22 20.05
C VAL A 161 -11.44 -3.11 20.74
N PHE A 162 -11.46 -3.13 22.07
CA PHE A 162 -10.25 -3.25 22.90
C PHE A 162 -9.88 -4.73 23.07
N ASN A 163 -8.69 -5.12 22.61
CA ASN A 163 -8.20 -6.48 22.77
C ASN A 163 -7.50 -6.65 24.11
N TYR A 164 -7.73 -7.76 24.80
CA TYR A 164 -7.04 -8.07 26.04
C TYR A 164 -5.52 -8.15 25.81
N GLY A 165 -4.76 -7.43 26.63
CA GLY A 165 -3.30 -7.38 26.55
C GLY A 165 -2.73 -6.41 25.51
N GLU A 166 -3.56 -5.71 24.73
CA GLU A 166 -3.08 -4.68 23.84
C GLU A 166 -2.48 -3.49 24.62
N GLN A 167 -1.25 -3.11 24.26
CA GLN A 167 -0.51 -2.00 24.87
C GLN A 167 -0.63 -0.71 24.04
N ARG A 168 -0.63 -0.86 22.71
CA ARG A 168 -0.84 0.23 21.75
C ARG A 168 -1.32 -0.34 20.41
N ARG A 169 -1.78 0.54 19.53
CA ARG A 169 -2.16 0.22 18.15
C ARG A 169 -1.80 1.37 17.20
N ILE A 170 -1.70 1.06 15.92
CA ILE A 170 -1.61 2.02 14.81
C ILE A 170 -2.73 1.67 13.84
N THR A 171 -3.70 2.55 13.73
CA THR A 171 -4.85 2.45 12.83
C THR A 171 -4.62 3.26 11.56
N LEU A 172 -5.45 3.04 10.54
CA LEU A 172 -5.46 3.92 9.38
C LEU A 172 -5.67 5.37 9.78
N THR A 173 -6.59 5.65 10.72
CA THR A 173 -6.88 7.02 11.18
C THR A 173 -5.63 7.69 11.75
N ASP A 174 -4.85 6.98 12.57
CA ASP A 174 -3.59 7.50 13.12
C ASP A 174 -2.64 7.91 11.98
N LEU A 175 -2.46 7.04 10.98
CA LEU A 175 -1.63 7.32 9.79
C LEU A 175 -2.15 8.52 8.98
N LEU A 176 -3.48 8.68 8.83
CA LEU A 176 -4.06 9.83 8.12
C LEU A 176 -3.77 11.15 8.83
N PHE A 177 -3.80 11.17 10.16
CA PHE A 177 -3.49 12.37 10.95
C PHE A 177 -2.00 12.65 11.03
N ASP A 178 -1.19 11.63 11.35
CA ASP A 178 0.25 11.79 11.55
C ASP A 178 0.95 12.20 10.25
N TYR A 179 0.44 11.76 9.09
CA TYR A 179 1.00 12.09 7.79
C TYR A 179 0.15 13.12 7.03
N HIS A 180 -0.77 13.83 7.69
CA HIS A 180 -1.61 14.84 7.04
C HIS A 180 -0.78 15.90 6.30
N PRO A 181 -1.13 16.27 5.04
CA PRO A 181 -2.30 15.84 4.27
C PRO A 181 -2.09 14.56 3.42
N LEU A 182 -0.90 13.98 3.46
CA LEU A 182 -0.46 12.89 2.59
C LEU A 182 -0.61 11.48 3.19
N GLY A 183 -1.29 11.33 4.33
CA GLY A 183 -1.46 10.01 4.97
C GLY A 183 -2.26 9.00 4.13
N GLY A 184 -3.04 9.47 3.16
CA GLY A 184 -3.72 8.62 2.18
C GLY A 184 -2.85 8.14 1.01
N LEU A 185 -1.59 8.58 0.93
CA LEU A 185 -0.77 8.41 -0.28
C LEU A 185 -0.58 6.95 -0.68
N VAL A 186 -0.33 6.05 0.27
CA VAL A 186 -0.16 4.61 -0.03
C VAL A 186 -1.39 4.03 -0.73
N ILE A 187 -2.58 4.44 -0.28
CA ILE A 187 -3.86 3.99 -0.84
C ILE A 187 -4.05 4.55 -2.26
N ILE A 188 -3.81 5.86 -2.42
CA ILE A 188 -3.99 6.56 -3.70
C ILE A 188 -3.02 6.00 -4.75
N SER A 189 -1.76 5.76 -4.36
CA SER A 189 -0.74 5.16 -5.23
C SER A 189 -1.07 3.73 -5.64
N ASP A 190 -1.46 2.85 -4.70
CA ASP A 190 -1.89 1.47 -5.05
C ASP A 190 -3.08 1.49 -6.00
N LEU A 191 -4.07 2.33 -5.74
CA LEU A 191 -5.27 2.42 -6.57
C LEU A 191 -4.95 2.90 -7.98
N LEU A 192 -4.22 4.00 -8.13
CA LEU A 192 -3.87 4.56 -9.44
C LEU A 192 -2.93 3.62 -10.21
N GLY A 193 -1.97 2.99 -9.54
CA GLY A 193 -1.07 2.00 -10.14
C GLY A 193 -1.85 0.79 -10.64
N SER A 194 -2.73 0.26 -9.80
CA SER A 194 -3.65 -0.83 -10.15
C SER A 194 -4.56 -0.46 -11.32
N PHE A 195 -5.15 0.72 -11.30
CA PHE A 195 -6.05 1.18 -12.37
C PHE A 195 -5.32 1.32 -13.70
N SER A 196 -4.12 1.91 -13.69
CA SER A 196 -3.31 2.10 -14.89
C SER A 196 -3.00 0.76 -15.53
N TYR A 197 -2.61 -0.24 -14.71
CA TYR A 197 -2.45 -1.61 -15.17
C TYR A 197 -3.76 -2.20 -15.75
N GLU A 198 -4.88 -2.07 -15.05
CA GLU A 198 -6.18 -2.60 -15.49
C GLU A 198 -6.75 -1.93 -16.74
N GLN A 199 -6.38 -0.68 -17.03
CA GLN A 199 -6.78 0.01 -18.26
C GLN A 199 -5.72 -0.08 -19.37
N GLY A 200 -4.52 -0.57 -19.06
CA GLY A 200 -3.40 -0.55 -20.02
C GLY A 200 -2.92 0.87 -20.31
N ILE A 201 -3.10 1.77 -19.35
CA ILE A 201 -2.60 3.15 -19.42
C ILE A 201 -1.13 3.09 -19.07
N ALA A 202 -0.27 3.39 -20.05
CA ALA A 202 1.17 3.44 -19.85
C ALA A 202 1.62 4.71 -19.12
N ASP A 203 0.83 5.79 -19.19
CA ASP A 203 1.19 7.09 -18.65
C ASP A 203 0.16 7.64 -17.66
N VAL A 204 0.39 7.33 -16.39
CA VAL A 204 -0.39 7.87 -15.26
C VAL A 204 -0.16 9.36 -15.05
N ASP A 205 0.93 9.93 -15.61
CA ASP A 205 1.24 11.35 -15.45
C ASP A 205 0.15 12.20 -16.12
N SER A 206 -0.50 11.69 -17.16
CA SER A 206 -1.67 12.31 -17.78
C SER A 206 -2.86 12.50 -16.83
N LEU A 207 -3.09 11.58 -15.89
CA LEU A 207 -4.14 11.69 -14.86
C LEU A 207 -3.72 12.69 -13.78
N LEU A 208 -2.47 12.62 -13.34
CA LEU A 208 -1.91 13.54 -12.33
C LEU A 208 -1.84 14.98 -12.85
N ASN A 209 -1.59 15.18 -14.14
CA ASN A 209 -1.50 16.51 -14.76
C ASN A 209 -2.87 17.21 -14.87
N GLN A 210 -3.97 16.47 -14.76
CA GLN A 210 -5.32 17.03 -14.79
C GLN A 210 -5.76 17.56 -13.41
N ALA A 211 -5.08 17.16 -12.34
CA ALA A 211 -5.40 17.60 -10.98
C ALA A 211 -4.49 18.76 -10.55
N GLY A 212 -5.09 19.84 -10.04
CA GLY A 212 -4.41 20.97 -9.41
C GLY A 212 -4.16 20.77 -7.91
N SER A 213 -4.79 19.77 -7.30
CA SER A 213 -4.63 19.43 -5.87
C SER A 213 -4.89 17.95 -5.60
N LEU A 214 -4.53 17.48 -4.40
CA LEU A 214 -4.78 16.08 -3.99
C LEU A 214 -6.28 15.79 -3.91
N ARG A 215 -7.08 16.79 -3.53
CA ARG A 215 -8.53 16.69 -3.49
C ARG A 215 -9.11 16.45 -4.88
N GLU A 216 -8.72 17.29 -5.85
CA GLU A 216 -9.18 17.16 -7.23
C GLU A 216 -8.77 15.81 -7.85
N LEU A 217 -7.59 15.30 -7.50
CA LEU A 217 -7.17 13.96 -7.91
C LEU A 217 -8.11 12.87 -7.37
N ILE A 218 -8.47 12.93 -6.08
CA ILE A 218 -9.39 11.98 -5.45
C ILE A 218 -10.79 12.07 -6.07
N ASP A 219 -11.30 13.29 -6.30
CA ASP A 219 -12.60 13.49 -6.92
C ASP A 219 -12.62 12.90 -8.34
N GLY A 220 -11.57 13.14 -9.14
CA GLY A 220 -11.42 12.55 -10.48
C GLY A 220 -11.39 11.01 -10.48
N ILE A 221 -10.74 10.41 -9.47
CA ILE A 221 -10.74 8.95 -9.27
C ILE A 221 -12.16 8.43 -8.97
N LEU A 222 -12.90 9.12 -8.10
CA LEU A 222 -14.25 8.71 -7.66
C LEU A 222 -15.30 8.83 -8.77
N GLU A 223 -15.15 9.82 -9.65
CA GLU A 223 -16.04 10.08 -10.78
C GLU A 223 -15.68 9.22 -12.00
N GLY A 224 -14.39 8.94 -12.21
CA GLY A 224 -13.87 8.26 -13.41
C GLY A 224 -14.08 6.75 -13.47
N GLY A 225 -14.79 6.14 -12.54
CA GLY A 225 -15.01 4.68 -12.51
C GLY A 225 -13.76 3.85 -12.18
N VAL A 226 -12.71 4.52 -11.68
CA VAL A 226 -11.40 3.95 -11.38
C VAL A 226 -11.51 2.85 -10.33
N VAL A 227 -12.29 3.14 -9.28
CA VAL A 227 -12.47 2.29 -8.12
C VAL A 227 -13.13 0.96 -8.50
N GLU A 228 -14.18 1.02 -9.32
CA GLU A 228 -14.96 -0.12 -9.74
C GLU A 228 -14.13 -1.08 -10.60
N ALA A 229 -13.25 -0.55 -11.46
CA ALA A 229 -12.33 -1.34 -12.25
C ALA A 229 -11.33 -2.10 -11.35
N VAL A 230 -10.73 -1.42 -10.37
CA VAL A 230 -9.76 -2.03 -9.45
C VAL A 230 -10.42 -3.05 -8.53
N GLU A 231 -11.58 -2.73 -7.93
CA GLU A 231 -12.33 -3.67 -7.09
C GLU A 231 -12.68 -4.95 -7.85
N LYS A 232 -13.09 -4.82 -9.12
CA LYS A 232 -13.40 -5.98 -9.96
C LYS A 232 -12.18 -6.88 -10.17
N SER A 233 -11.00 -6.30 -10.35
CA SER A 233 -9.75 -7.07 -10.49
C SER A 233 -9.36 -7.78 -9.18
N ILE A 234 -9.40 -7.08 -8.04
CA ILE A 234 -9.07 -7.65 -6.73
C ILE A 234 -9.98 -8.84 -6.40
N ARG A 235 -11.28 -8.75 -6.72
CA ARG A 235 -12.25 -9.83 -6.48
C ARG A 235 -11.90 -11.15 -7.16
N ALA A 236 -11.04 -11.16 -8.18
CA ALA A 236 -10.60 -12.39 -8.85
C ALA A 236 -9.82 -13.33 -7.93
N TYR A 237 -9.02 -12.80 -7.00
CA TYR A 237 -8.25 -13.59 -6.03
C TYR A 237 -8.68 -13.33 -4.59
N ASP A 238 -9.37 -12.22 -4.32
CA ASP A 238 -9.87 -11.86 -3.00
C ASP A 238 -11.29 -11.30 -3.03
N PRO A 239 -12.31 -12.17 -3.03
CA PRO A 239 -13.70 -11.75 -3.17
C PRO A 239 -14.24 -11.00 -1.94
N ARG A 240 -13.45 -10.82 -0.87
CA ARG A 240 -13.88 -10.21 0.39
C ARG A 240 -13.45 -8.75 0.53
N THR A 241 -12.77 -8.20 -0.48
CA THR A 241 -12.35 -6.80 -0.47
C THR A 241 -13.46 -5.93 -1.03
N TYR A 242 -13.96 -5.02 -0.19
CA TYR A 242 -15.02 -4.07 -0.49
C TYR A 242 -14.70 -2.76 0.22
N GLY A 243 -15.04 -1.63 -0.40
CA GLY A 243 -15.04 -0.34 0.30
C GLY A 243 -13.90 0.59 -0.09
N LEU A 244 -13.19 0.34 -1.19
CA LEU A 244 -12.20 1.28 -1.72
C LEU A 244 -12.84 2.65 -2.02
N ARG A 245 -14.09 2.65 -2.51
CA ARG A 245 -14.85 3.90 -2.77
C ARG A 245 -15.04 4.72 -1.50
N ASN A 246 -15.49 4.07 -0.42
CA ASN A 246 -15.74 4.72 0.86
C ASN A 246 -14.44 5.24 1.47
N LEU A 247 -13.37 4.46 1.36
CA LEU A 247 -12.03 4.84 1.80
C LEU A 247 -11.54 6.12 1.08
N LEU A 248 -11.70 6.19 -0.24
CA LEU A 248 -11.33 7.37 -1.02
C LEU A 248 -12.22 8.57 -0.72
N ALA A 249 -13.52 8.39 -0.52
CA ALA A 249 -14.41 9.46 -0.09
C ALA A 249 -13.97 10.06 1.27
N LEU A 250 -13.54 9.21 2.21
CA LEU A 250 -12.96 9.67 3.48
C LEU A 250 -11.68 10.47 3.26
N LEU A 251 -10.78 10.02 2.38
CA LEU A 251 -9.54 10.74 2.03
C LEU A 251 -9.82 12.09 1.35
N GLY A 252 -10.88 12.16 0.55
CA GLY A 252 -11.34 13.40 -0.07
C GLY A 252 -11.86 14.41 0.95
N GLY A 253 -12.22 14.00 2.18
CA GLY A 253 -12.75 14.89 3.21
C GLY A 253 -14.23 14.68 3.55
N GLY A 254 -14.82 13.54 3.19
CA GLY A 254 -16.12 13.12 3.75
C GLY A 254 -17.00 12.28 2.82
N LEU A 255 -17.97 11.58 3.42
CA LEU A 255 -19.09 10.95 2.73
C LEU A 255 -20.12 12.05 2.41
N ASN A 256 -20.37 12.31 1.13
CA ASN A 256 -21.53 13.09 0.69
C ASN A 256 -22.81 12.23 0.77
#